data_AF-A0A6A2ETY5-F1
#
_entry.id   AF-A0A6A2ETY5-F1
#
_cell.length_a   1.000
_cell.length_b   1.000
_cell.length_c   1.000
_cell.angle_alpha   90.00
_cell.angle_beta   90.00
_cell.angle_gamma   90.00
#
_symmetry.space_group_name_H-M   'P 1'
#
loop_
_entity.id
_entity.type
_entity.pdbx_description
1 polymer ?
#
loop_
_entity_poly.entity_id
_entity_poly.type
_entity_poly.pdbx_seq_one_letter_code
_entity_poly.pdbx_strand_id
1 'polypeptide(L)'
;MSSLFNHIFIPVAILFLFSKKLKLNPTEVITLSFFAALPDADSLFFVLKFSPTPLHRVLFHNVFIVIIPLLLLIFVKKRRQVSGIICFYLTSHLILDLFTGGISLFYPVYHDIFFVHAELLFTDGSFIPALEYGISDRIMNMGIGEPAISSENIAASVLLIISAAMAAGGINRKTR
;
A
#
# COMPACT_ATOMS: atom_id res chain seq x y z
N MET A 1 9.86 -8.48 -5.16
CA MET A 1 8.90 -8.72 -4.06
C MET A 1 9.22 -7.74 -2.95
N SER A 2 8.32 -6.80 -2.65
CA SER A 2 8.43 -5.99 -1.43
C SER A 2 8.36 -6.92 -0.21
N SER A 3 9.22 -6.68 0.76
CA SER A 3 9.23 -7.49 1.97
C SER A 3 8.01 -7.14 2.84
N LEU A 4 7.44 -8.12 3.53
CA LEU A 4 6.44 -7.88 4.59
C LEU A 4 6.92 -6.82 5.60
N PHE A 5 8.23 -6.74 5.82
CA PHE A 5 8.85 -5.70 6.62
C PHE A 5 8.58 -4.29 6.06
N ASN A 6 8.74 -4.07 4.75
CA ASN A 6 8.50 -2.76 4.12
C ASN A 6 7.02 -2.37 4.18
N HIS A 7 6.10 -3.32 4.00
CA HIS A 7 4.66 -3.09 4.15
C HIS A 7 4.25 -2.66 5.55
N ILE A 8 5.01 -3.02 6.59
CA ILE A 8 4.76 -2.57 7.97
C ILE A 8 5.54 -1.29 8.26
N PHE A 9 6.84 -1.28 8.00
CA PHE A 9 7.76 -0.23 8.40
C PHE A 9 7.44 1.11 7.73
N ILE A 10 7.21 1.11 6.41
CA ILE A 10 6.94 2.34 5.65
C ILE A 10 5.69 3.05 6.18
N PRO A 11 4.50 2.43 6.26
CA PRO A 11 3.32 3.13 6.74
C PRO A 11 3.39 3.49 8.23
N VAL A 12 4.03 2.65 9.07
CA VAL A 12 4.29 3.01 10.48
C VAL A 12 5.12 4.29 10.57
N ALA A 13 6.24 4.36 9.83
CA ALA A 13 7.13 5.51 9.80
C ALA A 13 6.40 6.78 9.33
N ILE A 14 5.58 6.68 8.28
CA ILE A 14 4.78 7.81 7.77
C ILE A 14 3.76 8.28 8.82
N LEU A 15 3.00 7.36 9.45
CA LEU A 15 2.04 7.72 10.49
C LEU A 15 2.72 8.37 11.70
N PHE A 16 3.92 7.91 12.09
CA PHE A 16 4.70 8.55 13.14
C PHE A 16 5.17 9.95 12.76
N LEU A 17 5.68 10.13 11.53
CA LEU A 17 6.14 11.41 11.01
C LEU A 17 5.03 12.47 11.05
N PHE A 18 3.80 12.07 10.73
CA PHE A 18 2.63 12.97 10.74
C PHE A 18 1.76 12.89 11.99
N SER A 19 2.12 12.07 12.99
CA SER A 19 1.31 11.79 14.18
C SER A 19 0.84 13.05 14.91
N LYS A 20 1.74 14.00 15.17
CA LYS A 20 1.43 15.27 15.84
C LYS A 20 0.47 16.14 15.02
N LYS A 21 0.68 16.24 13.70
CA LYS A 21 -0.18 17.05 12.81
C LYS A 21 -1.57 16.44 12.67
N LEU A 22 -1.65 15.12 12.56
CA LEU A 22 -2.88 14.36 12.41
C LEU A 22 -3.57 14.04 13.74
N LYS A 23 -2.97 14.43 14.88
CA LYS A 23 -3.44 14.14 16.25
C LYS A 23 -3.65 12.64 16.50
N LEU A 24 -2.76 11.81 15.97
CA LEU A 24 -2.83 10.36 16.14
C LEU A 24 -2.25 9.96 17.50
N ASN A 25 -2.85 8.93 18.10
CA ASN A 25 -2.31 8.27 19.29
C ASN A 25 -1.20 7.28 18.85
N PRO A 26 0.06 7.47 19.29
CA PRO A 26 1.18 6.57 18.97
C PRO A 26 0.91 5.09 19.30
N THR A 27 0.24 4.82 20.41
CA THR A 27 -0.08 3.45 20.82
C THR A 27 -1.02 2.80 19.82
N GLU A 28 -2.03 3.52 19.33
CA GLU A 28 -2.94 2.99 18.30
C GLU A 28 -2.21 2.75 16.99
N VAL A 29 -1.28 3.63 16.59
CA VAL A 29 -0.45 3.44 15.39
C VAL A 29 0.32 2.12 15.49
N ILE A 30 1.02 1.86 16.60
CA ILE A 30 1.76 0.61 16.79
C ILE A 30 0.82 -0.59 16.87
N THR A 31 -0.21 -0.53 17.72
CA THR A 31 -1.11 -1.67 17.95
C THR A 31 -1.85 -2.05 16.67
N LEU A 32 -2.25 -1.09 15.84
CA LEU A 32 -2.97 -1.36 14.58
C LEU A 32 -2.04 -1.73 13.41
N SER A 33 -0.71 -1.70 13.59
CA SER A 33 0.25 -2.05 12.53
C SER A 33 0.08 -3.47 12.01
N PHE A 34 -0.52 -4.38 12.79
CA PHE A 34 -0.85 -5.73 12.31
C PHE A 34 -1.77 -5.72 11.08
N PHE A 35 -2.63 -4.69 10.93
CA PHE A 35 -3.47 -4.56 9.74
C PHE A 35 -2.66 -4.35 8.47
N ALA A 36 -1.42 -3.87 8.56
CA ALA A 36 -0.51 -3.79 7.43
C ALA A 36 -0.01 -5.18 6.97
N ALA A 37 0.03 -6.17 7.86
CA ALA A 37 0.39 -7.55 7.51
C ALA A 37 -0.82 -8.40 7.10
N LEU A 38 -2.04 -7.88 7.28
CA LEU A 38 -3.27 -8.63 7.07
C LEU A 38 -3.45 -9.07 5.60
N PRO A 39 -3.16 -8.24 4.58
CA PRO A 39 -3.20 -8.69 3.20
C PRO A 39 -2.33 -9.92 2.94
N ASP A 40 -1.09 -9.89 3.42
CA ASP A 40 -0.13 -10.99 3.25
C ASP A 40 -0.54 -12.29 3.96
N ALA A 41 -1.57 -12.29 4.82
CA ALA A 41 -2.11 -13.51 5.41
C ALA A 41 -2.71 -14.47 4.38
N ASP A 42 -3.02 -14.02 3.16
CA ASP A 42 -3.47 -14.90 2.08
C ASP A 42 -2.39 -15.92 1.64
N SER A 43 -1.12 -15.60 1.86
CA SER A 43 0.01 -16.52 1.71
C SER A 43 -0.10 -17.76 2.61
N LEU A 44 -0.74 -17.65 3.79
CA LEU A 44 -0.96 -18.80 4.67
C LEU A 44 -1.96 -19.79 4.07
N PHE A 45 -2.97 -19.32 3.33
CA PHE A 45 -3.92 -20.21 2.65
C PHE A 45 -3.25 -20.99 1.51
N PHE A 46 -2.24 -20.38 0.89
CA PHE A 46 -1.37 -21.05 -0.08
C PHE A 46 -0.48 -22.12 0.59
N VAL A 47 0.21 -21.77 1.68
CA VAL A 47 1.09 -22.69 2.43
C VAL A 47 0.31 -23.87 3.01
N LEU A 48 -0.92 -23.64 3.49
CA LEU A 48 -1.78 -24.67 4.05
C LEU A 48 -2.54 -25.50 3.00
N LYS A 49 -2.29 -25.29 1.69
CA LYS A 49 -2.89 -26.02 0.56
C LYS A 49 -4.42 -26.09 0.58
N PHE A 50 -5.10 -25.06 1.07
CA PHE A 50 -6.57 -24.99 1.02
C PHE A 50 -7.10 -24.74 -0.39
N SER A 51 -6.24 -24.42 -1.36
CA SER A 51 -6.59 -24.23 -2.77
C SER A 51 -5.51 -24.76 -3.71
N PRO A 52 -5.89 -25.36 -4.85
CA PRO A 52 -4.94 -25.83 -5.88
C PRO A 52 -4.35 -24.69 -6.73
N THR A 53 -4.90 -23.48 -6.66
CA THR A 53 -4.36 -22.29 -7.35
C THR A 53 -3.47 -21.49 -6.41
N PRO A 54 -2.35 -20.90 -6.88
CA PRO A 54 -1.57 -19.96 -6.08
C PRO A 54 -2.42 -18.71 -5.76
N LEU A 55 -3.06 -18.69 -4.59
CA LEU A 55 -3.94 -17.61 -4.12
C LEU A 55 -3.19 -16.39 -3.56
N HIS A 56 -1.88 -16.32 -3.73
CA HIS A 56 -1.08 -15.21 -3.23
C HIS A 56 -1.45 -13.93 -4.00
N ARG A 57 -1.96 -12.90 -3.29
CA ARG A 57 -2.50 -11.62 -3.80
C ARG A 57 -3.91 -11.66 -4.39
N VAL A 58 -4.79 -12.47 -3.81
CA VAL A 58 -6.12 -12.71 -4.38
C VAL A 58 -7.24 -12.34 -3.41
N LEU A 59 -7.23 -12.90 -2.19
CA LEU A 59 -8.34 -12.72 -1.24
C LEU A 59 -8.24 -11.40 -0.47
N PHE A 60 -7.05 -11.08 0.04
CA PHE A 60 -6.86 -9.92 0.90
C PHE A 60 -6.12 -8.75 0.21
N HIS A 61 -5.62 -8.95 -1.00
CA HIS A 61 -5.06 -7.88 -1.84
C HIS A 61 -6.09 -7.37 -2.83
N ASN A 62 -7.22 -6.93 -2.31
CA ASN A 62 -8.37 -6.49 -3.09
C ASN A 62 -8.93 -5.18 -2.53
N VAL A 63 -9.51 -4.32 -3.38
CA VAL A 63 -10.12 -3.05 -2.95
C VAL A 63 -11.17 -3.23 -1.85
N PHE A 64 -11.89 -4.36 -1.81
CA PHE A 64 -12.91 -4.64 -0.81
C PHE A 64 -12.38 -4.62 0.64
N ILE A 65 -11.10 -4.96 0.85
CA ILE A 65 -10.52 -4.92 2.19
C ILE A 65 -10.40 -3.49 2.73
N VAL A 66 -10.23 -2.52 1.84
CA VAL A 66 -10.13 -1.09 2.18
C VAL A 66 -11.53 -0.45 2.29
N ILE A 67 -12.51 -0.93 1.54
CA ILE A 67 -13.86 -0.35 1.51
C ILE A 67 -14.52 -0.35 2.89
N ILE A 68 -14.44 -1.45 3.64
CA ILE A 68 -15.07 -1.55 4.97
C ILE A 68 -14.52 -0.47 5.95
N PRO A 69 -13.20 -0.36 6.18
CA PRO A 69 -12.65 0.67 7.04
C PRO A 69 -12.84 2.08 6.49
N LEU A 70 -12.88 2.26 5.16
CA LEU A 70 -13.19 3.54 4.54
C LEU A 70 -14.64 3.99 4.82
N LEU A 71 -15.61 3.07 4.72
CA LEU A 71 -17.00 3.35 5.08
C LEU A 71 -17.11 3.69 6.57
N LEU A 72 -16.43 2.95 7.45
CA LEU A 72 -16.39 3.28 8.88
C LEU A 72 -15.76 4.65 9.15
N LEU A 73 -14.71 5.02 8.41
CA LEU A 73 -14.09 6.35 8.49
C LEU A 73 -15.07 7.47 8.11
N ILE A 74 -15.92 7.24 7.10
CA ILE A 74 -16.89 8.22 6.61
C ILE A 74 -18.09 8.33 7.57
N PHE A 75 -18.65 7.21 8.00
CA PHE A 75 -19.93 7.17 8.69
C PHE A 75 -19.83 7.14 10.22
N VAL A 76 -18.71 6.67 10.80
CA VAL A 76 -18.56 6.48 12.26
C VAL A 76 -17.61 7.51 12.86
N LYS A 77 -18.15 8.71 13.15
CA LYS A 77 -17.37 9.84 13.70
C LYS A 77 -16.60 9.49 14.99
N LYS A 78 -17.18 8.68 15.88
CA LYS A 78 -16.61 8.32 17.19
C LYS A 78 -15.35 7.44 17.09
N ARG A 79 -15.16 6.72 15.98
CA ARG A 79 -14.01 5.81 15.75
C ARG A 79 -13.18 6.20 14.53
N ARG A 80 -13.37 7.43 14.04
CA ARG A 80 -12.76 7.94 12.80
C ARG A 80 -11.24 7.82 12.79
N GLN A 81 -10.58 8.06 13.93
CA GLN A 81 -9.12 7.93 14.03
C GLN A 81 -8.66 6.49 13.80
N VAL A 82 -9.24 5.53 14.54
CA VAL A 82 -8.93 4.11 14.40
C VAL A 82 -9.20 3.61 12.99
N SER A 83 -10.38 3.93 12.43
CA SER A 83 -10.72 3.57 11.06
C SER A 83 -9.77 4.21 10.03
N GLY A 84 -9.30 5.44 10.29
CA GLY A 84 -8.33 6.12 9.44
C GLY A 84 -6.96 5.46 9.45
N ILE A 85 -6.47 5.04 10.63
CA ILE A 85 -5.21 4.30 10.75
C ILE A 85 -5.30 2.96 10.02
N ILE A 86 -6.38 2.20 10.22
CA ILE A 86 -6.60 0.91 9.53
C ILE A 86 -6.68 1.12 8.02
N CYS A 87 -7.48 2.09 7.57
CA CYS A 87 -7.61 2.43 6.16
C CYS A 87 -6.26 2.79 5.55
N PHE A 88 -5.44 3.57 6.28
CA PHE A 88 -4.10 3.94 5.83
C PHE A 88 -3.18 2.72 5.67
N TYR A 89 -3.17 1.80 6.64
CA TYR A 89 -2.36 0.59 6.56
C TYR A 89 -2.74 -0.26 5.36
N LEU A 90 -4.02 -0.57 5.20
CA LEU A 90 -4.48 -1.41 4.09
C LEU A 90 -4.26 -0.73 2.73
N THR A 91 -4.55 0.57 2.62
CA THR A 91 -4.32 1.32 1.37
C THR A 91 -2.84 1.39 1.02
N SER A 92 -1.97 1.64 2.03
CA SER A 92 -0.52 1.67 1.82
C SER A 92 0.00 0.32 1.35
N HIS A 93 -0.54 -0.77 1.89
CA HIS A 93 -0.23 -2.13 1.43
C HIS A 93 -0.57 -2.30 -0.05
N LEU A 94 -1.80 -1.98 -0.45
CA LEU A 94 -2.22 -2.12 -1.84
C LEU A 94 -1.40 -1.25 -2.80
N ILE A 95 -1.03 -0.03 -2.38
CA ILE A 95 -0.18 0.86 -3.18
C ILE A 95 1.23 0.28 -3.31
N LEU A 96 1.84 -0.22 -2.23
CA LEU A 96 3.16 -0.83 -2.30
C LEU A 96 3.15 -2.05 -3.23
N ASP A 97 2.16 -2.92 -3.10
CA ASP A 97 2.04 -4.11 -3.96
C ASP A 97 1.73 -3.79 -5.42
N LEU A 98 0.95 -2.73 -5.69
CA LEU A 98 0.74 -2.22 -7.05
C LEU A 98 2.08 -1.89 -7.74
N PHE A 99 3.06 -1.43 -6.96
CA PHE A 99 4.37 -1.01 -7.47
C PHE A 99 5.45 -2.10 -7.49
N THR A 100 5.27 -3.22 -6.78
CA THR A 100 6.32 -4.26 -6.63
C THR A 100 5.99 -5.60 -7.27
N GLY A 101 4.75 -5.80 -7.70
CA GLY A 101 4.31 -7.03 -8.36
C GLY A 101 2.90 -7.01 -8.93
N GLY A 102 2.14 -5.97 -8.61
CA GLY A 102 0.75 -5.80 -9.00
C GLY A 102 -0.25 -6.39 -7.99
N ILE A 103 -1.51 -6.02 -8.18
CA ILE A 103 -2.64 -6.29 -7.29
C ILE A 103 -3.87 -6.75 -8.09
N SER A 104 -4.59 -7.73 -7.56
CA SER A 104 -5.90 -8.15 -8.10
C SER A 104 -7.03 -7.33 -7.46
N LEU A 105 -7.39 -6.20 -8.08
CA LEU A 105 -8.31 -5.24 -7.48
C LEU A 105 -9.73 -5.74 -7.27
N PHE A 106 -10.23 -6.66 -8.10
CA PHE A 106 -11.65 -7.04 -8.14
C PHE A 106 -11.91 -8.55 -8.15
N TYR A 107 -10.98 -9.38 -7.70
CA TYR A 107 -11.24 -10.81 -7.50
C TYR A 107 -12.45 -11.06 -6.58
N PRO A 108 -13.29 -12.09 -6.81
CA PRO A 108 -13.26 -13.08 -7.90
C PRO A 108 -13.96 -12.63 -9.20
N VAL A 109 -14.39 -11.38 -9.29
CA VAL A 109 -15.14 -10.87 -10.46
C VAL A 109 -14.19 -10.63 -11.63
N TYR A 110 -12.97 -10.17 -11.36
CA TYR A 110 -11.93 -9.91 -12.35
C TYR A 110 -10.62 -10.50 -11.86
N HIS A 111 -9.95 -11.26 -12.72
CA HIS A 111 -8.78 -12.07 -12.35
C HIS A 111 -7.47 -11.40 -12.72
N ASP A 112 -7.49 -10.40 -13.61
CA ASP A 112 -6.25 -9.76 -14.05
C ASP A 112 -5.65 -8.86 -12.96
N ILE A 113 -4.35 -8.69 -13.06
CA ILE A 113 -3.49 -8.00 -12.10
C ILE A 113 -3.14 -6.62 -12.66
N PHE A 114 -3.42 -5.59 -11.87
CA PHE A 114 -3.03 -4.22 -12.17
C PHE A 114 -1.63 -3.98 -11.62
N PHE A 115 -0.77 -3.32 -12.38
CA PHE A 115 0.62 -3.07 -11.97
C PHE A 115 1.13 -1.72 -12.45
N VAL A 116 2.13 -1.20 -11.74
CA VAL A 116 2.91 -0.01 -12.10
C VAL A 116 4.38 -0.27 -11.74
N HIS A 117 5.28 -0.20 -12.71
CA HIS A 117 6.72 -0.12 -12.48
C HIS A 117 7.18 1.28 -12.80
N ALA A 118 7.62 2.01 -11.80
CA ALA A 118 8.29 3.29 -11.99
C ALA A 118 9.71 3.15 -11.44
N GLU A 119 10.72 3.32 -12.28
CA GLU A 119 12.12 3.10 -11.91
C GLU A 119 12.98 4.25 -12.41
N LEU A 120 14.09 4.51 -11.72
CA LEU A 120 15.15 5.37 -12.23
C LEU A 120 16.37 4.49 -12.47
N LEU A 121 16.65 4.22 -13.74
CA LEU A 121 17.81 3.44 -14.17
C LEU A 121 19.04 4.34 -14.18
N PHE A 122 20.21 3.78 -13.87
CA PHE A 122 21.50 4.47 -14.05
C PHE A 122 22.33 3.70 -15.06
N THR A 123 22.48 4.27 -16.25
CA THR A 123 23.17 3.63 -17.38
C THR A 123 24.06 4.65 -18.07
N ASP A 124 25.31 4.26 -18.33
CA ASP A 124 26.32 5.08 -19.03
C ASP A 124 26.50 6.49 -18.44
N GLY A 125 26.44 6.60 -17.11
CA GLY A 125 26.62 7.88 -16.40
C GLY A 125 25.39 8.78 -16.40
N SER A 126 24.25 8.30 -16.88
CA SER A 126 23.00 9.07 -16.97
C SER A 126 21.85 8.39 -16.23
N PHE A 127 20.92 9.20 -15.70
CA PHE A 127 19.68 8.72 -15.09
C PHE A 127 18.57 8.68 -16.13
N ILE A 128 17.96 7.51 -16.31
CA ILE A 128 16.90 7.26 -17.29
C ILE A 128 15.63 6.86 -16.53
N PRO A 129 14.56 7.68 -16.55
CA PRO A 129 13.29 7.28 -15.98
C PRO A 129 12.65 6.19 -16.83
N ALA A 130 12.22 5.11 -16.20
CA ALA A 130 11.51 4.02 -16.84
C ALA A 130 10.14 3.88 -16.17
N LEU A 131 9.09 3.82 -16.99
CA LEU A 131 7.71 3.67 -16.52
C LEU A 131 7.01 2.60 -17.36
N GLU A 132 6.52 1.57 -16.71
CA GLU A 132 5.66 0.54 -17.28
C GLU A 132 4.41 0.43 -16.41
N TYR A 133 3.23 0.33 -17.01
CA TYR A 133 1.99 0.12 -16.26
C TYR A 133 1.01 -0.62 -17.16
N GLY A 134 0.10 -1.36 -16.54
CA GLY A 134 -0.88 -2.10 -17.32
C GLY A 134 -1.67 -3.12 -16.52
N ILE A 135 -2.24 -4.04 -17.27
CA ILE A 135 -3.02 -5.16 -16.79
C ILE A 135 -2.38 -6.44 -17.33
N SER A 136 -2.20 -7.43 -16.47
CA SER A 136 -1.49 -8.67 -16.77
C SER A 136 -2.24 -9.87 -16.20
N ASP A 137 -2.15 -11.01 -16.87
CA ASP A 137 -2.65 -12.30 -16.37
C ASP A 137 -1.70 -12.95 -15.34
N ARG A 138 -0.54 -12.34 -15.11
CA ARG A 138 0.53 -12.83 -14.21
C ARG A 138 1.09 -11.72 -13.33
N ILE A 139 1.64 -12.12 -12.18
CA ILE A 139 2.31 -11.22 -11.23
C ILE A 139 3.56 -10.60 -11.88
N MET A 140 3.68 -9.28 -11.83
CA MET A 140 4.75 -8.49 -12.45
C MET A 140 5.88 -8.22 -11.47
N ASN A 141 6.50 -9.27 -10.92
CA ASN A 141 7.53 -9.12 -9.86
C ASN A 141 8.91 -8.70 -10.37
N MET A 142 9.12 -8.65 -11.69
CA MET A 142 10.39 -8.30 -12.29
C MET A 142 10.42 -6.80 -12.57
N GLY A 143 11.48 -6.13 -12.12
CA GLY A 143 11.76 -4.74 -12.48
C GLY A 143 12.15 -4.60 -13.95
N ILE A 144 12.24 -3.36 -14.43
CA ILE A 144 12.58 -3.06 -15.83
C ILE A 144 14.08 -3.31 -16.08
N GLY A 145 14.91 -3.10 -15.06
CA GLY A 145 16.35 -3.37 -15.09
C GLY A 145 16.98 -3.45 -13.69
N GLU A 146 18.21 -2.96 -13.55
CA GLU A 146 18.86 -2.74 -12.26
C GLU A 146 18.72 -1.25 -11.87
N PRO A 147 17.68 -0.88 -11.09
CA PRO A 147 17.38 0.52 -10.84
C PRO A 147 18.29 1.13 -9.76
N ALA A 148 18.68 2.39 -9.96
CA ALA A 148 19.23 3.22 -8.89
C ALA A 148 18.14 3.66 -7.90
N ILE A 149 16.90 3.86 -8.38
CA ILE A 149 15.70 4.05 -7.54
C ILE A 149 14.65 3.05 -7.99
N SER A 150 14.30 2.13 -7.09
CA SER A 150 13.31 1.09 -7.39
C SER A 150 11.87 1.60 -7.36
N SER A 151 10.97 0.82 -7.97
CA SER A 151 9.53 1.05 -7.93
C SER A 151 8.95 1.07 -6.52
N GLU A 152 9.51 0.27 -5.60
CA GLU A 152 9.13 0.31 -4.19
C GLU A 152 9.49 1.64 -3.51
N ASN A 153 10.68 2.20 -3.82
CA ASN A 153 11.08 3.50 -3.28
C ASN A 153 10.19 4.63 -3.81
N ILE A 154 9.78 4.54 -5.08
CA ILE A 154 8.84 5.49 -5.68
C ILE A 154 7.46 5.35 -5.03
N ALA A 155 6.97 4.14 -4.78
CA ALA A 155 5.71 3.90 -4.08
C ALA A 155 5.71 4.50 -2.66
N ALA A 156 6.79 4.29 -1.91
CA ALA A 156 6.97 4.90 -0.59
C ALA A 156 6.95 6.44 -0.66
N SER A 157 7.56 7.00 -1.70
CA SER A 157 7.58 8.45 -1.94
C SER A 157 6.18 8.99 -2.29
N VAL A 158 5.41 8.26 -3.11
CA VAL A 158 4.00 8.59 -3.42
C VAL A 158 3.17 8.60 -2.14
N LEU A 159 3.30 7.58 -1.28
CA LEU A 159 2.62 7.52 0.01
C LEU A 159 2.98 8.72 0.92
N LEU A 160 4.27 9.07 0.96
CA LEU A 160 4.75 10.20 1.73
C LEU A 160 4.16 11.53 1.23
N ILE A 161 4.13 11.75 -0.09
CA ILE A 161 3.57 12.95 -0.71
C ILE A 161 2.07 13.07 -0.43
N ILE A 162 1.31 11.98 -0.60
CA ILE A 162 -0.13 11.95 -0.29
C ILE A 162 -0.36 12.30 1.19
N SER A 163 0.41 11.69 2.09
CA SER A 163 0.29 11.92 3.54
C SER A 163 0.66 13.36 3.92
N ALA A 164 1.70 13.92 3.31
CA ALA A 164 2.08 15.31 3.50
C ALA A 164 0.98 16.28 3.03
N ALA A 165 0.38 16.01 1.87
CA ALA A 165 -0.72 16.81 1.32
C ALA A 165 -1.95 16.75 2.24
N MET A 166 -2.31 15.57 2.76
CA MET A 166 -3.41 15.41 3.72
C MET A 166 -3.13 16.17 5.03
N ALA A 167 -1.91 16.04 5.57
CA ALA A 167 -1.51 16.74 6.78
C ALA A 167 -1.51 18.27 6.61
N ALA A 168 -1.11 18.77 5.43
CA ALA A 168 -1.16 20.20 5.10
C ALA A 168 -2.59 20.71 4.90
N GLY A 169 -3.44 19.96 4.17
CA GLY A 169 -4.84 20.32 3.94
C GLY A 169 -5.69 20.38 5.22
N GLY A 170 -5.36 19.56 6.22
CA GLY A 170 -5.97 19.62 7.55
C GLY A 170 -5.69 20.91 8.33
N ILE A 171 -4.62 21.63 7.99
CA ILE A 171 -4.24 22.91 8.62
C ILE A 171 -5.12 24.05 8.06
N ASN A 172 -5.36 24.07 6.75
CA ASN A 172 -6.14 25.13 6.09
C ASN A 172 -7.65 25.11 6.41
N ARG A 173 -8.17 24.00 6.95
CA ARG A 173 -9.57 23.91 7.40
C ARG A 173 -9.82 24.52 8.79
N LYS A 174 -8.77 24.84 9.56
CA LYS A 174 -8.90 25.45 10.90
C LYS A 174 -8.74 26.96 10.93
N THR A 175 -8.33 27.56 9.82
CA THR A 175 -8.09 29.01 9.68
C THR A 175 -9.21 29.74 8.94
N ARG A 176 -10.38 29.10 8.76
CA ARG A 176 -11.61 29.71 8.27
C ARG A 176 -12.73 29.50 9.28
#